data_AF-A0A2T0TGJ3-F1
#
_entry.id   AF-A0A2T0TGJ3-F1
#
_cell.length_a   1.000
_cell.length_b   1.000
_cell.length_c   1.000
_cell.angle_alpha   90.00
_cell.angle_beta   90.00
_cell.angle_gamma   90.00
#
_symmetry.space_group_name_H-M   'P 1'
#
loop_
_entity.id
_entity.type
_entity.pdbx_description
1 polymer ?
#
loop_
_entity_poly.entity_id
_entity_poly.type
_entity_poly.pdbx_seq_one_letter_code
_entity_poly.pdbx_strand_id
1 'polypeptide(L)'
;MFSRSKAVLSWALVVLTTAGSALLLTWLRVPAALLFAGVLGGLAASLTGRREPRPTRFAGAVAQGVLGASIGAMANRTMLAEVAGHWLPILVVVTTTLVVSIGVGQVLRLLPTVSGRTAVFSSVAGGAVGFITGAREAGADEHVVMVVQYLRVLLILVSMPAVVLWLDPGTRAVGDQVSASPAKTALFGVLAVAAGLLLTRLLPFAGAGLVWPMLAAFGLASSGLFEHPSVPAPALGVVFLVIGLQVGFSLSVAKIRAVVKVLPLAGVQIVATVAGCALIGYAVSRVTTMSAYDAYLASTPGGLSAVLGLSLATDSNTPLVMAFQVTRLMVSLLLLPLFASVGRRDT
;
A
#
# COMPACT_ATOMS: atom_id res chain seq x y z
N MET A 1 -28.61 19.19 15.67
CA MET A 1 -27.42 19.64 16.44
C MET A 1 -26.89 18.46 17.25
N PHE A 2 -25.88 17.75 16.76
CA PHE A 2 -25.25 16.67 17.55
C PHE A 2 -24.19 17.28 18.47
N SER A 3 -24.30 17.00 19.77
CA SER A 3 -23.42 17.55 20.81
C SER A 3 -21.94 17.33 20.48
N ARG A 4 -21.17 18.41 20.47
CA ARG A 4 -19.70 18.43 20.35
C ARG A 4 -19.02 17.39 21.26
N SER A 5 -19.64 17.00 22.39
CA SER A 5 -19.07 16.02 23.32
C SER A 5 -18.90 14.62 22.73
N LYS A 6 -19.82 14.16 21.86
CA LYS A 6 -19.71 12.82 21.24
C LYS A 6 -18.56 12.73 20.24
N ALA A 7 -18.27 13.84 19.55
CA ALA A 7 -17.14 13.93 18.62
C ALA A 7 -15.80 13.97 19.37
N VAL A 8 -15.72 14.77 20.45
CA VAL A 8 -14.52 14.86 21.31
C VAL A 8 -14.19 13.50 21.93
N LEU A 9 -15.20 12.78 22.46
CA LEU A 9 -14.98 11.46 23.05
C LEU A 9 -14.53 10.41 22.01
N SER A 10 -15.00 10.52 20.76
CA SER A 10 -14.54 9.64 19.67
C SER A 10 -13.08 9.90 19.32
N TRP A 11 -12.67 11.17 19.23
CA TRP A 11 -11.27 11.53 18.98
C TRP A 11 -10.37 11.17 20.15
N ALA A 12 -10.82 11.34 21.39
CA ALA A 12 -10.08 10.91 22.57
C ALA A 12 -9.82 9.40 22.55
N LEU A 13 -10.83 8.59 22.19
CA LEU A 13 -10.67 7.15 22.03
C LEU A 13 -9.63 6.81 20.95
N VAL A 14 -9.69 7.44 19.79
CA VAL A 14 -8.71 7.24 18.70
C VAL A 14 -7.30 7.57 19.21
N VAL A 15 -7.11 8.73 19.84
CA VAL A 15 -5.80 9.17 20.32
C VAL A 15 -5.26 8.21 21.38
N LEU A 16 -6.07 7.81 22.35
CA LEU A 16 -5.67 6.89 23.42
C LEU A 16 -5.29 5.51 22.88
N THR A 17 -6.14 4.93 22.02
CA THR A 17 -5.89 3.60 21.45
C THR A 17 -4.71 3.61 20.50
N THR A 18 -4.56 4.67 19.69
CA THR A 18 -3.39 4.86 18.82
C THR A 18 -2.12 5.03 19.63
N ALA A 19 -2.10 5.91 20.64
CA ALA A 19 -0.90 6.15 21.45
C ALA A 19 -0.49 4.90 22.23
N GLY A 20 -1.46 4.22 22.87
CA GLY A 20 -1.19 2.99 23.61
C GLY A 20 -0.67 1.86 22.72
N SER A 21 -1.28 1.65 21.54
CA SER A 21 -0.80 0.65 20.60
C SER A 21 0.53 1.03 19.95
N ALA A 22 0.77 2.31 19.66
CA ALA A 22 2.05 2.78 19.15
C ALA A 22 3.18 2.50 20.15
N LEU A 23 2.98 2.81 21.44
CA LEU A 23 3.96 2.53 22.50
C LEU A 23 4.23 1.03 22.65
N LEU A 24 3.18 0.20 22.62
CA LEU A 24 3.34 -1.25 22.70
C LEU A 24 4.10 -1.81 21.50
N LEU A 25 3.77 -1.36 20.29
CA LEU A 25 4.36 -1.86 19.05
C LEU A 25 5.80 -1.37 18.85
N THR A 26 6.12 -0.14 19.27
CA THR A 26 7.51 0.33 19.28
C THR A 26 8.33 -0.41 20.32
N TRP A 27 7.75 -0.72 21.49
CA TRP A 27 8.41 -1.56 22.50
C TRP A 27 8.67 -2.98 21.99
N LEU A 28 7.72 -3.57 21.26
CA LEU A 28 7.87 -4.85 20.57
C LEU A 28 8.76 -4.78 19.31
N ARG A 29 9.31 -3.61 18.98
CA ARG A 29 10.15 -3.35 17.79
C ARG A 29 9.49 -3.79 16.47
N VAL A 30 8.16 -3.66 16.39
CA VAL A 30 7.41 -3.99 15.17
C VAL A 30 7.71 -2.96 14.09
N PRO A 31 8.17 -3.37 12.88
CA PRO A 31 8.35 -2.45 11.76
C PRO A 31 7.05 -1.69 11.45
N ALA A 32 7.15 -0.41 11.08
CA ALA A 32 5.98 0.45 10.77
C ALA A 32 4.93 0.56 11.90
N ALA A 33 5.34 0.50 13.18
CA ALA A 33 4.46 0.58 14.36
C ALA A 33 3.36 1.66 14.30
N LEU A 34 3.67 2.86 13.79
CA LEU A 34 2.71 3.96 13.66
C LEU A 34 1.56 3.67 12.67
N LEU A 35 1.84 2.90 11.62
CA LEU A 35 0.83 2.46 10.66
C LEU A 35 -0.18 1.53 11.35
N PHE A 36 0.32 0.51 12.03
CA PHE A 36 -0.49 -0.45 12.79
C PHE A 36 -1.28 0.22 13.91
N ALA A 37 -0.65 1.13 14.64
CA ALA A 37 -1.32 1.90 15.68
C ALA A 37 -2.49 2.71 15.13
N GLY A 38 -2.33 3.31 13.95
CA GLY A 38 -3.41 4.01 13.24
C GLY A 38 -4.55 3.08 12.86
N VAL A 39 -4.28 1.86 12.39
CA VAL A 39 -5.33 0.87 12.08
C VAL A 39 -6.13 0.52 13.32
N LEU A 40 -5.45 0.22 14.43
CA LEU A 40 -6.09 -0.12 15.70
C LEU A 40 -6.93 1.05 16.24
N GLY A 41 -6.40 2.28 16.16
CA GLY A 41 -7.11 3.47 16.60
C GLY A 41 -8.35 3.77 15.74
N GLY A 42 -8.23 3.64 14.41
CA GLY A 42 -9.34 3.82 13.49
C GLY A 42 -10.41 2.74 13.67
N LEU A 43 -10.00 1.48 13.86
CA LEU A 43 -10.90 0.36 14.13
C LEU A 43 -11.66 0.54 15.44
N ALA A 44 -10.98 0.93 16.52
CA ALA A 44 -11.61 1.19 17.81
C ALA A 44 -12.72 2.25 17.69
N ALA A 45 -12.47 3.36 17.00
CA ALA A 45 -13.50 4.34 16.71
C ALA A 45 -14.64 3.79 15.86
N SER A 46 -14.33 3.02 14.82
CA SER A 46 -15.30 2.46 13.90
C SER A 46 -16.28 1.48 14.59
N LEU A 47 -15.79 0.72 15.57
CA LEU A 47 -16.59 -0.22 16.37
C LEU A 47 -17.57 0.48 17.32
N THR A 48 -17.33 1.73 17.71
CA THR A 48 -18.24 2.47 18.60
C THR A 48 -19.53 2.96 17.93
N GLY A 49 -19.69 2.75 16.61
CA GLY A 49 -20.90 3.12 15.86
C GLY A 49 -21.15 4.64 15.77
N ARG A 50 -20.17 5.46 16.17
CA ARG A 50 -20.21 6.93 16.08
C ARG A 50 -19.80 7.36 14.67
N ARG A 51 -20.18 8.58 14.25
CA ARG A 51 -19.71 9.15 12.97
C ARG A 51 -18.18 9.05 12.94
N GLU A 52 -17.68 8.19 12.06
CA GLU A 52 -16.26 7.96 11.82
C GLU A 52 -15.60 9.31 11.57
N PRO A 53 -14.64 9.75 12.39
CA PRO A 53 -13.85 10.92 12.09
C PRO A 53 -12.95 10.60 10.89
N ARG A 54 -13.48 10.74 9.68
CA ARG A 54 -12.70 10.48 8.47
C ARG A 54 -11.70 11.62 8.27
N PRO A 55 -10.40 11.33 8.10
CA PRO A 55 -9.47 12.35 7.65
C PRO A 55 -10.00 12.95 6.35
N THR A 56 -9.80 14.25 6.16
CA THR A 56 -10.34 14.96 5.00
C THR A 56 -9.78 14.33 3.71
N ARG A 57 -10.52 14.44 2.60
CA ARG A 57 -10.03 13.98 1.29
C ARG A 57 -8.65 14.56 0.97
N PHE A 58 -8.39 15.77 1.45
CA PHE A 58 -7.08 16.43 1.35
C PHE A 58 -5.99 15.72 2.16
N ALA A 59 -6.25 15.35 3.42
CA ALA A 59 -5.29 14.62 4.25
C ALA A 59 -4.93 13.25 3.63
N GLY A 60 -5.91 12.56 3.03
CA GLY A 60 -5.65 11.33 2.27
C GLY A 60 -4.78 11.56 1.03
N ALA A 61 -5.08 12.60 0.26
CA ALA A 61 -4.29 12.95 -0.92
C ALA A 61 -2.85 13.38 -0.57
N VAL A 62 -2.66 14.16 0.50
CA VAL A 62 -1.33 14.54 0.99
C VAL A 62 -0.57 13.31 1.48
N ALA A 63 -1.21 12.39 2.22
CA ALA A 63 -0.56 11.16 2.67
C ALA A 63 -0.11 10.28 1.49
N GLN A 64 -0.96 10.11 0.46
CA GLN A 64 -0.57 9.43 -0.77
C GLN A 64 0.56 10.15 -1.50
N GLY A 65 0.52 11.49 -1.53
CA GLY A 65 1.55 12.27 -2.18
C GLY A 65 2.89 12.19 -1.47
N VAL A 66 2.93 12.20 -0.14
CA VAL A 66 4.18 12.04 0.62
C VAL A 66 4.75 10.63 0.43
N LEU A 67 3.90 9.59 0.40
CA LEU A 67 4.36 8.24 0.03
C LEU A 67 4.94 8.22 -1.38
N GLY A 68 4.24 8.80 -2.35
CA GLY A 68 4.70 8.88 -3.74
C GLY A 68 6.03 9.59 -3.83
N ALA A 69 6.15 10.76 -3.19
CA ALA A 69 7.38 11.54 -3.15
C ALA A 69 8.53 10.77 -2.50
N SER A 70 8.26 9.97 -1.47
CA SER A 70 9.29 9.14 -0.82
C SER A 70 9.78 8.03 -1.75
N ILE A 71 8.87 7.35 -2.46
CA ILE A 71 9.23 6.36 -3.50
C ILE A 71 10.05 7.03 -4.62
N GLY A 72 9.61 8.20 -5.08
CA GLY A 72 10.27 8.94 -6.15
C GLY A 72 11.64 9.48 -5.76
N ALA A 73 11.84 9.81 -4.48
CA ALA A 73 13.14 10.22 -3.94
C ALA A 73 14.13 9.04 -3.88
N MET A 74 13.63 7.84 -3.58
CA MET A 74 14.41 6.60 -3.62
C MET A 74 14.71 6.14 -5.05
N ALA A 75 13.87 6.55 -6.02
CA ALA A 75 14.11 6.31 -7.43
C ALA A 75 15.31 7.14 -7.91
N ASN A 76 16.50 6.57 -7.80
CA ASN A 76 17.73 7.13 -8.32
C ASN A 76 18.04 6.56 -9.71
N ARG A 77 19.11 7.05 -10.35
CA ARG A 77 19.60 6.48 -11.63
C ARG A 77 19.91 4.99 -11.52
N THR A 78 20.29 4.49 -10.34
CA THR A 78 20.54 3.07 -10.08
C THR A 78 19.27 2.24 -10.20
N MET A 79 18.14 2.69 -9.65
CA MET A 79 16.84 2.03 -9.82
C MET A 79 16.43 1.93 -11.29
N LEU A 80 16.65 2.99 -12.07
CA LEU A 80 16.39 2.96 -13.51
C LEU A 80 17.35 2.04 -14.25
N ALA A 81 18.62 2.00 -13.86
CA ALA A 81 19.58 1.06 -14.43
C ALA A 81 19.20 -0.39 -14.11
N GLU A 82 18.70 -0.67 -12.90
CA GLU A 82 18.17 -1.98 -12.52
C GLU A 82 16.93 -2.35 -13.34
N VAL A 83 15.99 -1.41 -13.51
CA VAL A 83 14.82 -1.62 -14.39
C VAL A 83 15.28 -1.91 -15.82
N ALA A 84 16.23 -1.13 -16.36
CA ALA A 84 16.70 -1.28 -17.72
C ALA A 84 17.52 -2.56 -17.93
N GLY A 85 18.33 -2.96 -16.95
CA GLY A 85 19.15 -4.18 -16.99
C GLY A 85 18.33 -5.46 -16.79
N HIS A 86 17.29 -5.40 -15.94
CA HIS A 86 16.47 -6.54 -15.55
C HIS A 86 15.01 -6.44 -16.02
N TRP A 87 14.73 -5.64 -17.06
CA TRP A 87 13.35 -5.35 -17.49
C TRP A 87 12.57 -6.63 -17.81
N LEU A 88 13.21 -7.62 -18.44
CA LEU A 88 12.56 -8.87 -18.83
C LEU A 88 12.22 -9.74 -17.60
N PRO A 89 13.16 -10.07 -16.68
CA PRO A 89 12.82 -10.72 -15.41
C PRO A 89 11.74 -9.98 -14.62
N ILE A 90 11.82 -8.64 -14.54
CA ILE A 90 10.83 -7.82 -13.84
C ILE A 90 9.45 -8.02 -14.45
N LEU A 91 9.32 -7.87 -15.77
CA LEU A 91 8.04 -8.07 -16.46
C LEU A 91 7.51 -9.49 -16.31
N VAL A 92 8.35 -10.52 -16.43
CA VAL A 92 7.95 -11.92 -16.27
C VAL A 92 7.38 -12.16 -14.88
N VAL A 93 8.06 -11.71 -13.83
CA VAL A 93 7.60 -11.88 -12.45
C VAL A 93 6.34 -11.06 -12.18
N VAL A 94 6.29 -9.80 -12.63
CA VAL A 94 5.11 -8.94 -12.48
C VAL A 94 3.89 -9.54 -13.17
N THR A 95 4.04 -10.01 -14.41
CA THR A 95 2.93 -10.63 -15.15
C THR A 95 2.54 -11.97 -14.53
N THR A 96 3.50 -12.81 -14.13
CA THR A 96 3.20 -14.10 -13.49
C THR A 96 2.48 -13.92 -12.15
N THR A 97 2.95 -13.00 -11.30
CA THR A 97 2.28 -12.68 -10.04
C THR A 97 0.89 -12.09 -10.25
N LEU A 98 0.68 -11.27 -11.28
CA LEU A 98 -0.65 -10.76 -11.66
C LEU A 98 -1.58 -11.90 -12.11
N VAL A 99 -1.10 -12.80 -12.98
CA VAL A 99 -1.88 -13.94 -13.47
C VAL A 99 -2.26 -14.87 -12.32
N VAL A 100 -1.31 -15.20 -11.44
CA VAL A 100 -1.57 -16.02 -10.24
C VAL A 100 -2.56 -15.32 -9.30
N SER A 101 -2.40 -14.01 -9.06
CA SER A 101 -3.32 -13.25 -8.22
C SER A 101 -4.75 -13.27 -8.78
N ILE A 102 -4.90 -13.05 -10.09
CA ILE A 102 -6.20 -13.09 -10.76
C ILE A 102 -6.77 -14.51 -10.74
N GLY A 103 -5.96 -15.53 -11.02
CA GLY A 103 -6.38 -16.94 -11.05
C GLY A 103 -6.86 -17.44 -9.70
N VAL A 104 -6.04 -17.26 -8.65
CA VAL A 104 -6.41 -17.55 -7.25
C VAL A 104 -7.63 -16.72 -6.83
N GLY A 105 -7.69 -15.48 -7.31
CA GLY A 105 -8.82 -14.57 -7.18
C GLY A 105 -10.18 -15.13 -7.56
N GLN A 106 -10.22 -16.07 -8.51
CA GLN A 106 -11.47 -16.67 -8.99
C GLN A 106 -12.14 -17.56 -7.93
N VAL A 107 -11.44 -17.94 -6.85
CA VAL A 107 -12.03 -18.59 -5.66
C VAL A 107 -13.19 -17.75 -5.09
N LEU A 108 -13.15 -16.42 -5.24
CA LEU A 108 -14.24 -15.55 -4.79
C LEU A 108 -15.56 -15.80 -5.54
N ARG A 109 -15.54 -16.40 -6.74
CA ARG A 109 -16.76 -16.77 -7.48
C ARG A 109 -17.54 -17.91 -6.82
N LEU A 110 -16.94 -18.61 -5.86
CA LEU A 110 -17.68 -19.60 -5.05
C LEU A 110 -18.73 -18.93 -4.15
N LEU A 111 -18.68 -17.61 -3.96
CA LEU A 111 -19.79 -16.84 -3.42
C LEU A 111 -20.83 -16.54 -4.51
N PRO A 112 -22.10 -16.93 -4.34
CA PRO A 112 -23.17 -16.67 -5.32
C PRO A 112 -23.37 -15.19 -5.67
N THR A 113 -22.92 -14.28 -4.79
CA THR A 113 -23.06 -12.83 -4.94
C THR A 113 -21.91 -12.18 -5.71
N VAL A 114 -20.87 -12.93 -6.09
CA VAL A 114 -19.63 -12.37 -6.68
C VAL A 114 -19.53 -12.73 -8.15
N SER A 115 -19.68 -11.74 -9.02
CA SER A 115 -19.46 -11.90 -10.46
C SER A 115 -17.98 -12.06 -10.80
N GLY A 116 -17.69 -12.61 -11.99
CA GLY A 116 -16.31 -12.75 -12.46
C GLY A 116 -15.54 -11.43 -12.54
N ARG A 117 -16.23 -10.33 -12.89
CA ARG A 117 -15.65 -8.99 -12.92
C ARG A 117 -15.28 -8.53 -11.51
N THR A 118 -16.19 -8.69 -10.55
CA THR A 118 -15.93 -8.40 -9.14
C THR A 118 -14.73 -9.20 -8.62
N ALA A 119 -14.62 -10.48 -8.97
CA ALA A 119 -13.48 -11.31 -8.58
C ALA A 119 -12.15 -10.77 -9.16
N VAL A 120 -12.09 -10.43 -10.45
CA VAL A 120 -10.88 -9.85 -11.07
C VAL A 120 -10.49 -8.53 -10.39
N PHE A 121 -11.41 -7.57 -10.26
CA PHE A 121 -11.13 -6.28 -9.62
C PHE A 121 -10.74 -6.40 -8.14
N SER A 122 -11.28 -7.39 -7.44
CA SER A 122 -10.92 -7.68 -6.05
C SER A 122 -9.50 -8.25 -5.92
N SER A 123 -9.04 -8.96 -6.95
CA SER A 123 -7.81 -9.76 -6.91
C SER A 123 -6.58 -9.00 -7.37
N VAL A 124 -6.74 -8.01 -8.26
CA VAL A 124 -5.62 -7.19 -8.72
C VAL A 124 -5.12 -6.26 -7.60
N ALA A 125 -3.80 -6.12 -7.49
CA ALA A 125 -3.14 -5.29 -6.48
C ALA A 125 -2.53 -4.04 -7.13
N GLY A 126 -2.91 -2.84 -6.67
CA GLY A 126 -2.27 -1.60 -7.17
C GLY A 126 -3.07 -0.30 -7.02
N GLY A 127 -3.50 0.08 -5.81
CA GLY A 127 -4.12 1.39 -5.57
C GLY A 127 -5.65 1.33 -5.49
N ALA A 128 -6.16 1.19 -4.26
CA ALA A 128 -7.54 0.81 -4.01
C ALA A 128 -8.58 1.73 -4.66
N VAL A 129 -8.33 3.04 -4.67
CA VAL A 129 -9.26 4.03 -5.23
C VAL A 129 -9.48 3.83 -6.73
N GLY A 130 -8.42 3.52 -7.48
CA GLY A 130 -8.47 3.32 -8.93
C GLY A 130 -9.28 2.08 -9.31
N PHE A 131 -9.02 0.97 -8.63
CA PHE A 131 -9.72 -0.29 -8.89
C PHE A 131 -11.18 -0.29 -8.43
N ILE A 132 -11.52 0.40 -7.33
CA ILE A 132 -12.92 0.55 -6.91
C ILE A 132 -13.69 1.37 -7.94
N THR A 133 -13.10 2.47 -8.43
CA THR A 133 -13.74 3.31 -9.46
C THR A 133 -13.89 2.56 -10.78
N GLY A 134 -12.83 1.86 -11.22
CA GLY A 134 -12.87 1.02 -12.41
C GLY A 134 -13.86 -0.14 -12.30
N ALA A 135 -14.02 -0.73 -11.11
CA ALA A 135 -15.04 -1.75 -10.85
C ALA A 135 -16.45 -1.17 -11.03
N ARG A 136 -16.71 0.03 -10.50
CA ARG A 136 -17.99 0.73 -10.64
C ARG A 136 -18.31 1.04 -12.11
N GLU A 137 -17.35 1.55 -12.87
CA GLU A 137 -17.49 1.81 -14.31
C GLU A 137 -17.69 0.53 -15.10
N ALA A 138 -17.06 -0.55 -14.67
CA ALA A 138 -17.27 -1.89 -15.20
C ALA A 138 -18.55 -2.54 -14.65
N GLY A 139 -19.43 -1.88 -13.90
CA GLY A 139 -20.63 -2.53 -13.34
C GLY A 139 -20.36 -3.76 -12.45
N ALA A 140 -19.14 -3.89 -11.93
CA ALA A 140 -18.80 -4.85 -10.89
C ALA A 140 -19.24 -4.32 -9.51
N ASP A 141 -19.35 -5.22 -8.54
CA ASP A 141 -19.74 -4.84 -7.18
C ASP A 141 -18.59 -4.13 -6.47
N GLU A 142 -18.62 -2.80 -6.50
CA GLU A 142 -17.62 -1.94 -5.87
C GLU A 142 -17.51 -2.14 -4.35
N HIS A 143 -18.58 -2.60 -3.69
CA HIS A 143 -18.57 -2.84 -2.24
C HIS A 143 -17.75 -4.09 -1.91
N VAL A 144 -17.94 -5.17 -2.67
CA VAL A 144 -17.13 -6.39 -2.51
C VAL A 144 -15.67 -6.11 -2.85
N VAL A 145 -15.40 -5.40 -3.94
CA VAL A 145 -14.03 -5.00 -4.33
C VAL A 145 -13.36 -4.19 -3.22
N MET A 146 -14.05 -3.19 -2.68
CA MET A 146 -13.56 -2.39 -1.56
C MET A 146 -13.26 -3.26 -0.34
N VAL A 147 -14.19 -4.16 0.03
CA VAL A 147 -14.06 -5.06 1.18
C VAL A 147 -12.85 -5.99 1.03
N VAL A 148 -12.70 -6.66 -0.11
CA VAL A 148 -11.61 -7.60 -0.35
C VAL A 148 -10.27 -6.87 -0.42
N GLN A 149 -10.20 -5.70 -1.06
CA GLN A 149 -8.96 -4.93 -1.14
C GLN A 149 -8.52 -4.41 0.23
N TYR A 150 -9.44 -3.92 1.06
CA TYR A 150 -9.13 -3.47 2.41
C TYR A 150 -8.79 -4.63 3.34
N LEU A 151 -9.52 -5.74 3.25
CA LEU A 151 -9.20 -6.96 4.00
C LEU A 151 -7.82 -7.50 3.62
N ARG A 152 -7.46 -7.50 2.32
CA ARG A 152 -6.14 -7.88 1.85
C ARG A 152 -5.06 -6.98 2.43
N VAL A 153 -5.24 -5.66 2.35
CA VAL A 153 -4.29 -4.70 2.94
C VAL A 153 -4.13 -4.97 4.43
N LEU A 154 -5.23 -5.21 5.16
CA LEU A 154 -5.20 -5.53 6.58
C LEU A 154 -4.45 -6.84 6.88
N LEU A 155 -4.78 -7.93 6.19
CA LEU A 155 -4.17 -9.25 6.42
C LEU A 155 -2.68 -9.24 6.06
N ILE A 156 -2.31 -8.62 4.94
CA ILE A 156 -0.90 -8.48 4.55
C ILE A 156 -0.17 -7.61 5.56
N LEU A 157 -0.76 -6.49 5.95
CA LEU A 157 -0.17 -5.63 6.95
C LEU A 157 0.08 -6.39 8.26
N VAL A 158 -0.91 -7.12 8.79
CA VAL A 158 -0.75 -7.91 10.03
C VAL A 158 0.23 -9.08 9.88
N SER A 159 0.26 -9.76 8.74
CA SER A 159 1.12 -10.94 8.53
C SER A 159 2.56 -10.60 8.17
N MET A 160 2.81 -9.47 7.49
CA MET A 160 4.15 -9.08 7.01
C MET A 160 5.21 -9.04 8.11
N PRO A 161 5.00 -8.38 9.27
CA PRO A 161 5.99 -8.35 10.33
C PRO A 161 6.37 -9.75 10.83
N ALA A 162 5.39 -10.66 10.93
CA ALA A 162 5.64 -12.03 11.35
C ALA A 162 6.50 -12.78 10.32
N VAL A 163 6.20 -12.63 9.02
CA VAL A 163 6.97 -13.23 7.94
C VAL A 163 8.40 -12.70 7.89
N VAL A 164 8.58 -11.39 8.10
CA VAL A 164 9.90 -10.75 8.11
C VAL A 164 10.74 -11.20 9.30
N LEU A 165 10.18 -11.21 10.51
CA LEU A 165 10.88 -11.69 11.71
C LEU A 165 11.28 -13.17 11.60
N TRP A 166 10.50 -13.96 10.85
CA TRP A 166 10.83 -15.35 10.53
C TRP A 166 11.95 -15.50 9.49
N LEU A 167 11.94 -14.67 8.44
CA LEU A 167 12.90 -14.76 7.33
C LEU A 167 14.25 -14.12 7.66
N ASP A 168 14.27 -13.06 8.46
CA ASP A 168 15.49 -12.42 8.93
C ASP A 168 15.32 -11.90 10.38
N PRO A 169 15.65 -12.71 11.40
CA PRO A 169 15.60 -12.32 12.81
C PRO A 169 16.55 -11.15 13.16
N GLY A 170 17.49 -10.83 12.26
CA GLY A 170 18.46 -9.75 12.39
C GLY A 170 17.94 -8.38 11.98
N THR A 171 16.76 -8.30 11.34
CA THR A 171 16.14 -7.05 10.90
C THR A 171 15.76 -6.17 12.11
N ARG A 172 16.72 -5.39 12.60
CA ARG A 172 16.49 -4.36 13.61
C ARG A 172 16.10 -3.09 12.87
N ALA A 173 14.99 -2.47 13.29
CA ALA A 173 14.66 -1.12 12.88
C ALA A 173 15.85 -0.20 13.18
N VAL A 174 16.61 0.15 12.15
CA VAL A 174 17.64 1.18 12.26
C VAL A 174 16.90 2.52 12.26
N GLY A 175 16.46 2.91 13.45
CA GLY A 175 16.32 4.32 13.74
C GLY A 175 17.73 4.88 13.82
N ASP A 176 18.09 5.69 12.82
CA ASP A 176 18.80 6.96 12.95
C ASP A 176 19.83 7.22 11.83
N GLN A 177 19.99 8.51 11.51
CA GLN A 177 21.10 9.14 10.77
C GLN A 177 21.14 9.05 9.23
N VAL A 178 20.53 10.05 8.58
CA VAL A 178 21.30 10.88 7.62
C VAL A 178 21.12 12.33 8.05
N SER A 179 22.23 12.95 8.49
CA SER A 179 22.34 14.39 8.73
C SER A 179 22.21 15.17 7.42
N ALA A 180 20.99 15.27 6.91
CA ALA A 180 20.62 16.25 5.91
C ALA A 180 19.99 17.45 6.62
N SER A 181 20.28 18.67 6.17
CA SER A 181 19.64 19.88 6.68
C SER A 181 18.10 19.69 6.67
N PRO A 182 17.41 19.73 7.82
CA PRO A 182 15.97 19.49 7.91
C PRO A 182 15.15 20.40 6.99
N ALA A 183 15.65 21.59 6.71
CA ALA A 183 15.00 22.56 5.84
C ALA A 183 15.04 22.15 4.36
N LYS A 184 16.16 21.60 3.87
CA LYS A 184 16.29 21.20 2.46
C LYS A 184 15.47 19.94 2.14
N THR A 185 15.42 18.96 3.06
CA THR A 185 14.62 17.73 2.91
C THR A 185 13.13 18.01 3.03
N ALA A 186 12.72 18.90 3.96
CA ALA A 186 11.33 19.35 4.04
C ALA A 186 10.91 20.11 2.78
N LEU A 187 11.75 21.01 2.26
CA LEU A 187 11.48 21.76 1.03
C LEU A 187 11.31 20.81 -0.16
N PHE A 188 12.20 19.83 -0.32
CA PHE A 188 12.09 18.81 -1.35
C PHE A 188 10.74 18.07 -1.27
N GLY A 189 10.38 17.58 -0.09
CA GLY A 189 9.13 16.87 0.13
C GLY A 189 7.90 17.73 -0.18
N VAL A 190 7.89 18.99 0.27
CA VAL A 190 6.79 19.93 0.00
C VAL A 190 6.65 20.22 -1.49
N LEU A 191 7.75 20.48 -2.19
CA LEU A 191 7.73 20.76 -3.63
C LEU A 191 7.26 19.55 -4.44
N ALA A 192 7.77 18.35 -4.14
CA ALA A 192 7.36 17.12 -4.80
C ALA A 192 5.87 16.84 -4.60
N VAL A 193 5.37 16.97 -3.38
CA VAL A 193 3.95 16.76 -3.06
C VAL A 193 3.08 17.84 -3.71
N ALA A 194 3.47 19.11 -3.63
CA ALA A 194 2.71 20.20 -4.24
C ALA A 194 2.62 20.07 -5.76
N ALA A 195 3.75 19.83 -6.43
CA ALA A 195 3.80 19.60 -7.87
C ALA A 195 2.98 18.37 -8.27
N GLY A 196 3.13 17.26 -7.55
CA GLY A 196 2.38 16.05 -7.82
C GLY A 196 0.87 16.17 -7.58
N LEU A 197 0.44 16.89 -6.55
CA LEU A 197 -0.97 17.16 -6.30
C LEU A 197 -1.56 18.13 -7.34
N LEU A 198 -0.77 19.09 -7.82
CA LEU A 198 -1.16 19.96 -8.93
C LEU A 198 -1.35 19.14 -10.22
N LEU A 199 -0.38 18.30 -10.56
CA LEU A 199 -0.47 17.39 -11.70
C LEU A 199 -1.64 16.40 -11.57
N THR A 200 -1.96 15.95 -10.35
CA THR A 200 -3.13 15.11 -10.09
C THR A 200 -4.44 15.82 -10.43
N ARG A 201 -4.51 17.16 -10.23
CA ARG A 201 -5.68 17.95 -10.62
C ARG A 201 -5.76 18.17 -12.12
N LEU A 202 -4.62 18.30 -12.80
CA LEU A 202 -4.55 18.55 -14.24
C LEU A 202 -4.73 17.29 -15.08
N LEU A 203 -4.17 16.17 -14.64
CA LEU A 203 -4.14 14.88 -15.33
C LEU A 203 -4.69 13.78 -14.40
N PRO A 204 -6.00 13.77 -14.12
CA PRO A 204 -6.60 12.81 -13.20
C PRO A 204 -6.70 11.42 -13.83
N PHE A 205 -6.20 10.41 -13.13
CA PHE A 205 -6.42 8.99 -13.44
C PHE A 205 -6.36 8.14 -12.17
N ALA A 206 -6.70 6.85 -12.29
CA ALA A 206 -6.61 5.87 -11.22
C ALA A 206 -5.19 5.82 -10.62
N GLY A 207 -5.01 6.25 -9.36
CA GLY A 207 -3.70 6.25 -8.69
C GLY A 207 -2.86 7.52 -8.90
N ALA A 208 -3.38 8.52 -9.62
CA ALA A 208 -2.70 9.80 -9.89
C ALA A 208 -2.11 10.47 -8.63
N GLY A 209 -2.82 10.40 -7.48
CA GLY A 209 -2.38 10.97 -6.21
C GLY A 209 -1.11 10.33 -5.60
N LEU A 210 -0.69 9.16 -6.09
CA LEU A 210 0.58 8.53 -5.75
C LEU A 210 1.61 8.71 -6.87
N VAL A 211 1.19 8.51 -8.11
CA VAL A 211 2.06 8.45 -9.28
C VAL A 211 2.65 9.81 -9.63
N TRP A 212 1.85 10.88 -9.63
CA TRP A 212 2.37 12.21 -9.95
C TRP A 212 3.37 12.73 -8.92
N PRO A 213 3.13 12.62 -7.60
CA PRO A 213 4.13 12.97 -6.59
C PRO A 213 5.40 12.13 -6.69
N MET A 214 5.31 10.86 -7.08
CA MET A 214 6.47 10.01 -7.34
C MET A 214 7.30 10.51 -8.53
N LEU A 215 6.66 10.81 -9.67
CA LEU A 215 7.33 11.34 -10.84
C LEU A 215 7.93 12.73 -10.60
N ALA A 216 7.22 13.58 -9.85
CA ALA A 216 7.70 14.90 -9.47
C ALA A 216 8.94 14.81 -8.55
N ALA A 217 8.91 13.95 -7.53
CA ALA A 217 10.07 13.70 -6.67
C ALA A 217 11.25 13.13 -7.47
N PHE A 218 11.01 12.19 -8.38
CA PHE A 218 12.04 11.64 -9.25
C PHE A 218 12.69 12.71 -10.13
N GLY A 219 11.88 13.58 -10.76
CA GLY A 219 12.37 14.71 -11.56
C GLY A 219 13.21 15.69 -10.73
N LEU A 220 12.73 16.03 -9.53
CA LEU A 220 13.47 16.90 -8.60
C LEU A 220 14.77 16.25 -8.11
N ALA A 221 14.76 14.96 -7.80
CA ALA A 221 15.93 14.21 -7.34
C ALA A 221 17.00 14.10 -8.45
N SER A 222 16.58 13.86 -9.69
CA SER A 222 17.47 13.72 -10.85
C SER A 222 18.05 15.05 -11.37
N SER A 223 17.46 16.18 -10.99
CA SER A 223 17.93 17.52 -11.36
C SER A 223 19.27 17.92 -10.72
N GLY A 224 19.68 17.22 -9.64
CA GLY A 224 20.90 17.55 -8.90
C GLY A 224 20.77 18.80 -8.00
N LEU A 225 19.61 19.45 -7.92
CA LEU A 225 19.39 20.63 -7.06
C LEU A 225 19.42 20.30 -5.56
N PHE A 226 19.19 19.04 -5.18
CA PHE A 226 19.18 18.57 -3.79
C PHE A 226 20.23 17.48 -3.61
N GLU A 227 21.18 17.70 -2.69
CA GLU A 227 22.30 16.76 -2.41
C GLU A 227 21.80 15.43 -1.81
N HIS A 228 20.71 15.49 -1.04
CA HIS A 228 20.05 14.32 -0.44
C HIS A 228 18.53 14.43 -0.58
N PRO A 229 17.96 14.00 -1.72
CA PRO A 229 16.51 13.99 -1.91
C PRO A 229 15.92 12.91 -1.00
N SER A 230 15.34 13.35 0.12
CA SER A 230 14.63 12.47 1.05
C SER A 230 13.48 13.22 1.71
N VAL A 231 12.47 12.46 2.11
CA VAL A 231 11.36 12.98 2.92
C VAL A 231 11.73 12.79 4.40
N PRO A 232 11.56 13.81 5.27
CA PRO A 232 11.87 13.69 6.69
C PRO A 232 11.15 12.50 7.35
N ALA A 233 11.89 11.66 8.09
CA ALA A 233 11.37 10.52 8.85
C ALA A 233 10.11 10.82 9.72
N PRO A 234 10.02 11.94 10.46
CA PRO A 234 8.81 12.24 11.23
C PRO A 234 7.58 12.49 10.34
N ALA A 235 7.76 13.07 9.14
CA ALA A 235 6.67 13.26 8.19
C ALA A 235 6.14 11.91 7.68
N LEU A 236 7.04 10.97 7.40
CA LEU A 236 6.70 9.59 7.03
C LEU A 236 5.94 8.86 8.14
N GLY A 237 6.35 9.02 9.40
CA GLY A 237 5.64 8.46 10.55
C GLY A 237 4.19 8.96 10.66
N VAL A 238 3.97 10.26 10.49
CA VAL A 238 2.62 10.87 10.47
C VAL A 238 1.79 10.35 9.29
N VAL A 239 2.39 10.20 8.11
CA VAL A 239 1.72 9.68 6.92
C VAL A 239 1.30 8.23 7.10
N PHE A 240 2.18 7.38 7.63
CA PHE A 240 1.85 6.00 7.97
C PHE A 240 0.71 5.93 8.98
N LEU A 241 0.74 6.78 10.01
CA LEU A 241 -0.36 6.88 10.96
C LEU A 241 -1.68 7.27 10.29
N VAL A 242 -1.68 8.29 9.42
CA VAL A 242 -2.86 8.77 8.69
C VAL A 242 -3.42 7.70 7.75
N ILE A 243 -2.56 6.91 7.11
CA ILE A 243 -2.97 5.78 6.26
C ILE A 243 -3.56 4.66 7.11
N GLY A 244 -2.93 4.33 8.24
CA GLY A 244 -3.46 3.37 9.20
C GLY A 244 -4.86 3.77 9.68
N LEU A 245 -5.02 5.03 10.09
CA LEU A 245 -6.31 5.58 10.50
C LEU A 245 -7.36 5.50 9.38
N GLN A 246 -7.01 5.81 8.14
CA GLN A 246 -7.91 5.66 6.98
C GLN A 246 -8.39 4.22 6.79
N VAL A 247 -7.48 3.26 6.89
CA VAL A 247 -7.80 1.83 6.82
C VAL A 247 -8.71 1.45 7.99
N GLY A 248 -8.37 1.85 9.22
CA GLY A 248 -9.16 1.56 10.42
C GLY A 248 -10.58 2.14 10.36
N PHE A 249 -10.73 3.41 9.98
CA PHE A 249 -12.04 4.04 9.82
C PHE A 249 -12.87 3.40 8.70
N SER A 250 -12.23 2.79 7.70
CA SER A 250 -12.94 2.11 6.62
C SER A 250 -13.64 0.82 7.07
N LEU A 251 -13.32 0.30 8.27
CA LEU A 251 -13.87 -0.93 8.85
C LEU A 251 -15.09 -0.66 9.74
N SER A 252 -16.18 -0.14 9.17
CA SER A 252 -17.42 0.08 9.93
C SER A 252 -18.06 -1.23 10.38
N VAL A 253 -18.85 -1.24 11.47
CA VAL A 253 -19.54 -2.46 11.95
C VAL A 253 -20.37 -3.14 10.85
N ALA A 254 -21.06 -2.35 10.03
CA ALA A 254 -21.83 -2.86 8.89
C ALA A 254 -20.93 -3.50 7.83
N LYS A 255 -19.79 -2.87 7.53
CA LYS A 255 -18.80 -3.40 6.60
C LYS A 255 -18.11 -4.63 7.16
N ILE A 256 -17.74 -4.66 8.44
CA ILE A 256 -17.17 -5.83 9.12
C ILE A 256 -18.14 -7.00 9.05
N ARG A 257 -19.44 -6.78 9.29
CA ARG A 257 -20.45 -7.86 9.17
C ARG A 257 -20.55 -8.40 7.74
N ALA A 258 -20.46 -7.52 6.73
CA ALA A 258 -20.38 -7.95 5.33
C ALA A 258 -19.06 -8.69 5.04
N VAL A 259 -17.94 -8.20 5.58
CA VAL A 259 -16.61 -8.82 5.49
C VAL A 259 -16.66 -10.21 6.08
N VAL A 260 -17.23 -10.44 7.26
CA VAL A 260 -17.26 -11.76 7.93
C VAL A 260 -17.88 -12.85 7.04
N LYS A 261 -18.87 -12.51 6.20
CA LYS A 261 -19.45 -13.47 5.24
C LYS A 261 -18.49 -13.82 4.09
N VAL A 262 -17.69 -12.85 3.64
CA VAL A 262 -16.72 -12.99 2.53
C VAL A 262 -15.35 -13.45 3.03
N LEU A 263 -15.08 -13.28 4.33
CA LEU A 263 -13.82 -13.51 5.03
C LEU A 263 -13.23 -14.92 4.83
N PRO A 264 -14.00 -16.03 4.87
CA PRO A 264 -13.38 -17.35 4.68
C PRO A 264 -12.78 -17.50 3.28
N LEU A 265 -13.55 -17.14 2.24
CA LEU A 265 -13.11 -17.25 0.85
C LEU A 265 -12.07 -16.18 0.48
N ALA A 266 -12.22 -14.96 0.97
CA ALA A 266 -11.21 -13.91 0.81
C ALA A 266 -9.92 -14.25 1.57
N GLY A 267 -10.01 -14.82 2.76
CA GLY A 267 -8.87 -15.31 3.53
C GLY A 267 -8.10 -16.39 2.78
N VAL A 268 -8.80 -17.41 2.27
CA VAL A 268 -8.21 -18.45 1.40
C VAL A 268 -7.55 -17.82 0.17
N GLN A 269 -8.25 -16.91 -0.52
CA GLN A 269 -7.72 -16.20 -1.68
C GLN A 269 -6.45 -15.41 -1.33
N ILE A 270 -6.42 -14.70 -0.22
CA ILE A 270 -5.27 -13.91 0.22
C ILE A 270 -4.10 -14.82 0.58
N VAL A 271 -4.31 -15.84 1.40
CA VAL A 271 -3.27 -16.80 1.80
C VAL A 271 -2.70 -17.51 0.58
N ALA A 272 -3.56 -17.99 -0.32
CA ALA A 272 -3.12 -18.64 -1.55
C ALA A 272 -2.36 -17.67 -2.48
N THR A 273 -2.75 -16.39 -2.53
CA THR A 273 -2.02 -15.39 -3.32
C THR A 273 -0.66 -15.10 -2.70
N VAL A 274 -0.57 -14.94 -1.37
CA VAL A 274 0.70 -14.74 -0.66
C VAL A 274 1.62 -15.94 -0.83
N ALA A 275 1.09 -17.16 -0.71
CA ALA A 275 1.85 -18.40 -0.93
C ALA A 275 2.32 -18.52 -2.38
N GLY A 276 1.47 -18.20 -3.36
CA GLY A 276 1.83 -18.18 -4.77
C GLY A 276 2.94 -17.17 -5.07
N CYS A 277 2.84 -15.96 -4.52
CA CYS A 277 3.91 -14.96 -4.61
C CYS A 277 5.19 -15.43 -3.92
N ALA A 278 5.12 -16.05 -2.75
CA ALA A 278 6.28 -16.60 -2.07
C ALA A 278 6.98 -17.69 -2.90
N LEU A 279 6.20 -18.58 -3.53
CA LEU A 279 6.73 -19.61 -4.41
C LEU A 279 7.40 -19.01 -5.65
N ILE A 280 6.80 -17.98 -6.26
CA ILE A 280 7.41 -17.24 -7.38
C ILE A 280 8.70 -16.56 -6.91
N GLY A 281 8.69 -15.87 -5.77
CA GLY A 281 9.88 -15.24 -5.20
C GLY A 281 11.00 -16.24 -4.93
N TYR A 282 10.67 -17.41 -4.37
CA TYR A 282 11.62 -18.49 -4.16
C TYR A 282 12.15 -19.07 -5.47
N ALA A 283 11.30 -19.27 -6.49
CA ALA A 283 11.74 -19.72 -7.80
C ALA A 283 12.69 -18.69 -8.43
N VAL A 284 12.37 -17.39 -8.33
CA VAL A 284 13.20 -16.29 -8.82
C VAL A 284 14.56 -16.26 -8.12
N SER A 285 14.62 -16.42 -6.80
CA SER A 285 15.90 -16.42 -6.06
C SER A 285 16.83 -17.58 -6.42
N ARG A 286 16.32 -18.63 -7.10
CA ARG A 286 17.15 -19.74 -7.61
C ARG A 286 17.78 -19.44 -8.96
N VAL A 287 17.22 -18.50 -9.71
CA VAL A 287 17.71 -18.08 -11.04
C VAL A 287 18.35 -16.69 -11.04
N THR A 288 18.12 -15.89 -9.99
CA THR A 288 18.74 -14.58 -9.81
C THR A 288 19.69 -14.58 -8.62
N THR A 289 20.54 -13.55 -8.52
CA THR A 289 21.45 -13.32 -7.38
C THR A 289 20.75 -12.71 -6.16
N MET A 290 19.42 -12.55 -6.20
CA MET A 290 18.65 -11.94 -5.12
C MET A 290 18.54 -12.90 -3.94
N SER A 291 18.60 -12.35 -2.72
CA SER A 291 18.28 -13.12 -1.53
C SER A 291 16.82 -13.60 -1.58
N ALA A 292 16.51 -14.71 -0.90
CA ALA A 292 15.13 -15.20 -0.80
C ALA A 292 14.18 -14.16 -0.18
N TYR A 293 14.70 -13.33 0.72
CA TYR A 293 13.99 -12.22 1.34
C TYR A 293 13.65 -11.11 0.32
N ASP A 294 14.63 -10.65 -0.46
CA ASP A 294 14.39 -9.60 -1.45
C ASP A 294 13.46 -10.07 -2.57
N ALA A 295 13.62 -11.32 -3.01
CA ALA A 295 12.75 -11.91 -4.02
C ALA A 295 11.31 -12.10 -3.51
N TYR A 296 11.13 -12.40 -2.21
CA TYR A 296 9.83 -12.41 -1.56
C TYR A 296 9.21 -11.01 -1.51
N LEU A 297 9.96 -9.99 -1.08
CA LEU A 297 9.48 -8.61 -1.04
C LEU A 297 9.16 -8.06 -2.44
N ALA A 298 9.92 -8.46 -3.46
CA ALA A 298 9.67 -8.10 -4.85
C ALA A 298 8.38 -8.71 -5.41
N SER A 299 8.04 -9.93 -4.99
CA SER A 299 6.86 -10.67 -5.47
C SER A 299 5.58 -10.44 -4.65
N THR A 300 5.69 -9.94 -3.42
CA THR A 300 4.56 -9.79 -2.47
C THR A 300 3.43 -8.87 -2.97
N PRO A 301 2.15 -9.31 -2.96
CA PRO A 301 1.02 -8.62 -3.58
C PRO A 301 0.46 -7.47 -2.74
N GLY A 302 0.82 -6.22 -3.05
CA GLY A 302 0.27 -5.04 -2.37
C GLY A 302 0.91 -4.78 -1.01
N GLY A 303 1.85 -3.84 -0.99
CA GLY A 303 2.57 -3.52 0.23
C GLY A 303 3.44 -2.28 0.12
N LEU A 304 3.28 -1.40 -0.86
CA LEU A 304 4.17 -0.24 -1.05
C LEU A 304 4.40 0.53 0.25
N SER A 305 3.36 0.81 1.04
CA SER A 305 3.51 1.47 2.35
C SER A 305 4.19 0.61 3.41
N ALA A 306 3.93 -0.70 3.43
CA ALA A 306 4.53 -1.63 4.40
C ALA A 306 5.99 -1.92 4.06
N VAL A 307 6.31 -2.12 2.78
CA VAL A 307 7.63 -2.36 2.23
C VAL A 307 8.47 -1.08 2.29
N LEU A 308 7.90 0.10 2.03
CA LEU A 308 8.58 1.36 2.35
C LEU A 308 8.89 1.47 3.85
N GLY A 309 7.90 1.21 4.72
CA GLY A 309 8.11 1.22 6.16
C GLY A 309 9.18 0.23 6.62
N LEU A 310 9.31 -0.90 5.93
CA LEU A 310 10.31 -1.94 6.22
C LEU A 310 11.68 -1.65 5.60
N SER A 311 11.72 -1.14 4.37
CA SER A 311 12.93 -0.73 3.67
C SER A 311 13.57 0.50 4.30
N LEU A 312 12.80 1.36 4.98
CA LEU A 312 13.34 2.43 5.81
C LEU A 312 13.87 1.91 7.15
N ALA A 313 13.35 0.78 7.63
CA ALA A 313 13.77 0.15 8.87
C ALA A 313 14.99 -0.78 8.68
N THR A 314 15.30 -1.14 7.44
CA THR A 314 16.38 -2.08 7.07
C THR A 314 17.38 -1.35 6.21
N ASP A 315 18.69 -1.46 6.49
CA ASP A 315 19.77 -0.91 5.67
C ASP A 315 19.94 -1.66 4.32
N SER A 316 18.87 -2.32 3.85
CA SER A 316 18.86 -3.14 2.65
C SER A 316 18.70 -2.26 1.43
N ASN A 317 19.74 -2.24 0.63
CA ASN A 317 19.88 -1.58 -0.65
C ASN A 317 18.98 -2.23 -1.71
N THR A 318 17.66 -2.02 -1.68
CA THR A 318 16.77 -2.64 -2.68
C THR A 318 15.98 -1.68 -3.57
N PRO A 319 16.66 -0.76 -4.30
CA PRO A 319 16.12 -0.15 -5.51
C PRO A 319 15.46 -1.19 -6.44
N LEU A 320 16.01 -2.40 -6.50
CA LEU A 320 15.45 -3.52 -7.26
C LEU A 320 14.06 -3.95 -6.74
N VAL A 321 13.86 -4.17 -5.44
CA VAL A 321 12.53 -4.52 -4.87
C VAL A 321 11.52 -3.42 -5.17
N MET A 322 11.91 -2.17 -4.99
CA MET A 322 11.07 -1.02 -5.33
C MET A 322 10.75 -0.99 -6.82
N ALA A 323 11.69 -1.40 -7.69
CA ALA A 323 11.48 -1.46 -9.14
C ALA A 323 10.40 -2.49 -9.50
N PHE A 324 10.41 -3.68 -8.91
CA PHE A 324 9.34 -4.67 -9.10
C PHE A 324 7.98 -4.11 -8.63
N GLN A 325 7.93 -3.45 -7.47
CA GLN A 325 6.68 -2.95 -6.90
C GLN A 325 6.08 -1.77 -7.68
N VAL A 326 6.91 -0.82 -8.08
CA VAL A 326 6.49 0.33 -8.91
C VAL A 326 6.09 -0.15 -10.29
N THR A 327 6.88 -1.03 -10.92
CA THR A 327 6.54 -1.61 -12.23
C THR A 327 5.22 -2.35 -12.18
N ARG A 328 4.98 -3.16 -11.13
CA ARG A 328 3.69 -3.84 -10.95
C ARG A 328 2.53 -2.86 -10.82
N LEU A 329 2.69 -1.79 -10.04
CA LEU A 329 1.64 -0.78 -9.89
C LEU A 329 1.35 -0.09 -11.23
N MET A 330 2.37 0.23 -12.01
CA MET A 330 2.21 0.80 -13.35
C MET A 330 1.51 -0.17 -14.30
N VAL A 331 1.98 -1.41 -14.37
CA VAL A 331 1.37 -2.46 -15.22
C VAL A 331 -0.08 -2.71 -14.82
N SER A 332 -0.39 -2.83 -13.53
CA SER A 332 -1.77 -3.11 -13.10
C SER A 332 -2.72 -1.95 -13.36
N LEU A 333 -2.26 -0.69 -13.27
CA LEU A 333 -3.04 0.48 -13.65
C LEU A 333 -3.25 0.59 -15.17
N LEU A 334 -2.22 0.29 -15.96
CA LEU A 334 -2.32 0.27 -17.42
C LEU A 334 -3.26 -0.82 -17.94
N LEU A 335 -3.33 -1.96 -17.23
CA LEU A 335 -4.21 -3.08 -17.55
C LEU A 335 -5.64 -2.92 -17.02
N LEU A 336 -5.94 -1.86 -16.26
CA LEU A 336 -7.27 -1.57 -15.72
C LEU A 336 -8.41 -1.61 -16.77
N PRO A 337 -8.28 -0.98 -17.97
CA PRO A 337 -9.31 -1.09 -19.02
C PRO A 337 -9.47 -2.51 -19.57
N LEU A 338 -8.40 -3.32 -19.58
CA LEU A 338 -8.48 -4.73 -19.99
C LEU A 338 -9.23 -5.56 -18.95
N PHE A 339 -9.00 -5.31 -17.65
CA PHE A 339 -9.79 -5.96 -16.60
C PHE A 339 -11.28 -5.62 -16.69
N ALA A 340 -11.62 -4.40 -17.13
CA ALA A 340 -13.00 -4.00 -17.34
C ALA A 340 -13.68 -4.75 -18.50
N SER A 341 -12.92 -5.20 -19.51
CA SER A 341 -13.45 -5.92 -20.69
C SER A 341 -13.53 -7.43 -20.47
N VAL A 342 -12.67 -8.00 -19.63
CA VAL A 342 -12.71 -9.41 -19.22
C VAL A 342 -13.94 -9.66 -18.34
N GLY A 343 -14.96 -10.31 -18.91
CA GLY A 343 -16.24 -10.58 -18.24
C GLY A 343 -17.49 -10.02 -18.92
N ARG A 344 -17.38 -9.43 -20.13
CA ARG A 344 -18.55 -9.09 -20.97
C ARG A 344 -19.31 -10.32 -21.52
N ARG A 345 -18.88 -11.55 -21.22
CA ARG A 345 -19.42 -12.78 -21.82
C ARG A 345 -20.43 -13.53 -20.94
N ASP A 346 -20.73 -13.03 -19.75
CA ASP A 346 -21.65 -13.70 -18.81
C ASP A 346 -23.03 -13.01 -18.76
N THR A 347 -23.63 -12.77 -19.93
CA THR A 347 -25.07 -12.43 -20.10
C THR A 347 -25.72 -13.46 -20.99
#